data_AF-H9L4T4-F1
#
_entry.id   AF-H9L4T4-F1
#
_cell.length_a   1.000
_cell.length_b   1.000
_cell.length_c   1.000
_cell.angle_alpha   90.00
_cell.angle_beta   90.00
_cell.angle_gamma   90.00
#
_symmetry.space_group_name_H-M   'P 1'
#
loop_
_entity.id
_entity.type
_entity.pdbx_description
1 polymer ?
#
loop_
_entity_poly.entity_id
_entity_poly.type
_entity_poly.pdbx_seq_one_letter_code
_entity_poly.pdbx_strand_id
1 'polypeptide(L)'
;MTTRILADVAASITEFKANPMKVATSAFGAPVAVLNRNEPAFYCVPASTYEIMMDKLEDLELLAIAKERLSEDSVSVNIDDL
;
A
#
# COMPACT_ATOMS: atom_id res chain seq x y z
N MET A 1 19.48 -16.50 8.77
CA MET A 1 18.24 -15.80 9.16
C MET A 1 17.28 -15.87 7.98
N THR A 2 16.02 -16.19 8.21
CA THR A 2 14.98 -16.15 7.16
C THR A 2 14.31 -14.78 7.19
N THR A 3 14.64 -13.92 6.24
CA THR A 3 14.00 -12.60 6.10
C THR A 3 12.65 -12.76 5.42
N ARG A 4 11.58 -12.24 6.03
CA ARG A 4 10.24 -12.29 5.46
C ARG A 4 10.16 -11.31 4.28
N ILE A 5 9.78 -11.82 3.12
CA ILE A 5 9.54 -11.04 1.90
C ILE A 5 8.02 -10.92 1.72
N LEU A 6 7.52 -9.69 1.53
CA LEU A 6 6.10 -9.35 1.37
C LEU A 6 5.76 -9.10 -0.11
N ALA A 7 6.37 -9.87 -1.00
CA ALA A 7 6.17 -9.81 -2.44
C ALA A 7 6.39 -11.20 -3.03
N ASP A 8 5.57 -11.58 -4.00
CA ASP A 8 5.69 -12.87 -4.71
C ASP A 8 6.83 -12.86 -5.73
N VAL A 9 7.27 -11.67 -6.13
CA VAL A 9 8.35 -11.45 -7.08
C VAL A 9 9.48 -10.69 -6.40
N ALA A 10 10.71 -11.14 -6.65
CA ALA A 10 11.92 -10.46 -6.21
C ALA A 10 12.88 -10.25 -7.39
N ALA A 11 13.63 -9.15 -7.36
CA ALA A 11 14.69 -8.85 -8.31
C ALA A 11 15.94 -8.38 -7.55
N SER A 12 17.12 -8.65 -8.07
CA SER A 12 18.34 -8.09 -7.50
C SER A 12 18.43 -6.58 -7.76
N ILE A 13 19.17 -5.87 -6.91
CA ILE A 13 19.47 -4.45 -7.12
C ILE A 13 20.23 -4.20 -8.43
N THR A 14 20.96 -5.19 -8.93
CA THR A 14 21.66 -5.12 -10.23
C THR A 14 20.66 -5.17 -11.39
N GLU A 15 19.69 -6.07 -11.36
CA GLU A 15 18.62 -6.14 -12.37
C GLU A 15 17.75 -4.89 -12.36
N PHE A 16 17.42 -4.39 -11.15
CA PHE A 16 16.68 -3.14 -10.99
C PHE A 16 17.42 -1.96 -11.61
N LYS A 17 18.72 -1.82 -11.34
CA LYS A 17 19.56 -0.75 -11.94
C LYS A 17 19.66 -0.87 -13.45
N ALA A 18 19.72 -2.10 -13.99
CA ALA A 18 19.85 -2.33 -15.42
C ALA A 18 18.57 -1.93 -16.19
N ASN A 19 17.39 -2.25 -15.64
CA ASN A 19 16.12 -1.85 -16.24
C ASN A 19 15.00 -1.71 -15.19
N PRO A 20 14.84 -0.52 -14.58
CA PRO A 20 13.85 -0.29 -13.54
C PRO A 20 12.42 -0.56 -14.01
N MET A 21 12.08 -0.18 -15.24
CA MET A 21 10.72 -0.33 -15.79
C MET A 21 10.35 -1.80 -16.00
N LYS A 22 11.30 -2.62 -16.45
CA LYS A 22 11.10 -4.07 -16.57
C LYS A 22 10.85 -4.71 -15.22
N VAL A 23 11.59 -4.30 -14.19
CA VAL A 23 11.40 -4.81 -12.82
C VAL A 23 10.07 -4.32 -12.24
N ALA A 24 9.70 -3.06 -12.42
CA ALA A 24 8.44 -2.52 -11.91
C ALA A 24 7.19 -3.19 -12.53
N THR A 25 7.31 -3.69 -13.76
CA THR A 25 6.21 -4.33 -14.49
C THR A 25 6.21 -5.85 -14.40
N SER A 26 7.26 -6.48 -13.84
CA SER A 26 7.40 -7.93 -13.82
C SER A 26 6.38 -8.66 -12.95
N ALA A 27 5.77 -7.93 -12.01
CA ALA A 27 4.77 -8.45 -11.08
C ALA A 27 3.34 -8.03 -11.44
N PHE A 28 3.08 -7.55 -12.66
CA PHE A 28 1.73 -7.27 -13.17
C PHE A 28 0.90 -6.35 -12.25
N GLY A 29 1.53 -5.29 -11.72
CA GLY A 29 0.89 -4.36 -10.79
C GLY A 29 1.12 -4.72 -9.32
N ALA A 30 1.59 -5.91 -8.97
CA ALA A 30 1.95 -6.23 -7.59
C ALA A 30 3.34 -5.65 -7.22
N PRO A 31 3.64 -5.53 -5.90
CA PRO A 31 4.97 -5.12 -5.44
C PRO A 31 6.07 -6.10 -5.84
N VAL A 32 7.28 -5.59 -6.06
CA VAL A 32 8.50 -6.38 -6.28
C VAL A 32 9.51 -6.10 -5.17
N ALA A 33 10.00 -7.15 -4.52
CA ALA A 33 11.10 -7.01 -3.56
C ALA A 33 12.43 -6.81 -4.28
N VAL A 34 13.12 -5.70 -4.01
CA VAL A 34 14.46 -5.46 -4.55
C VAL A 34 15.50 -5.89 -3.52
N LEU A 35 16.32 -6.87 -3.89
CA LEU A 35 17.27 -7.52 -2.99
C LEU A 35 18.69 -6.95 -3.17
N ASN A 36 19.39 -6.72 -2.06
CA ASN A 36 20.82 -6.44 -2.03
C ASN A 36 21.49 -7.51 -1.16
N ARG A 37 22.48 -8.24 -1.71
CA ARG A 37 23.16 -9.35 -1.01
C ARG A 37 22.17 -10.39 -0.42
N ASN A 38 21.12 -10.74 -1.17
CA ASN A 38 20.02 -11.63 -0.77
C ASN A 38 19.15 -11.14 0.40
N GLU A 39 19.25 -9.87 0.78
CA GLU A 39 18.37 -9.23 1.75
C GLU A 39 17.48 -8.19 1.06
N PRO A 40 16.17 -8.13 1.38
CA PRO A 40 15.28 -7.11 0.82
C PRO A 40 15.73 -5.71 1.26
N ALA A 41 16.15 -4.90 0.30
CA ALA A 41 16.55 -3.52 0.52
C ALA A 41 15.35 -2.57 0.49
N PHE A 42 14.43 -2.77 -0.47
CA PHE A 42 13.19 -2.01 -0.60
C PHE A 42 12.16 -2.77 -1.44
N TYR A 43 10.92 -2.28 -1.46
CA TYR A 43 9.89 -2.75 -2.38
C TYR A 43 9.66 -1.71 -3.48
N CYS A 44 9.68 -2.17 -4.73
CA CYS A 44 9.20 -1.38 -5.86
C CYS A 44 7.68 -1.60 -5.95
N VAL A 45 6.90 -0.57 -5.65
CA VAL A 45 5.43 -0.61 -5.72
C VAL A 45 5.00 0.24 -6.92
N PRO A 46 4.25 -0.31 -7.88
CA PRO A 46 3.68 0.48 -8.97
C PRO A 46 2.77 1.59 -8.46
N ALA A 47 2.76 2.74 -9.14
CA ALA A 47 2.03 3.94 -8.69
C ALA A 47 0.56 3.68 -8.38
N SER A 48 -0.17 3.02 -9.30
CA SER A 48 -1.58 2.69 -9.11
C SER A 48 -1.84 1.81 -7.88
N THR A 49 -0.92 0.90 -7.58
CA THR A 49 -1.02 0.02 -6.41
C THR A 49 -0.72 0.77 -5.13
N TYR A 50 0.24 1.70 -5.17
CA TYR A 50 0.54 2.57 -4.04
C TYR A 50 -0.64 3.49 -3.72
N GLU A 51 -1.27 4.09 -4.73
CA GLU A 51 -2.49 4.91 -4.57
C GLU A 51 -3.61 4.11 -3.89
N ILE A 52 -3.93 2.91 -4.40
CA ILE A 52 -4.94 2.02 -3.77
C ILE A 52 -4.59 1.67 -2.32
N MET A 53 -3.30 1.50 -2.00
CA MET A 53 -2.88 1.25 -0.63
C MET A 53 -3.12 2.46 0.27
N MET A 54 -2.87 3.68 -0.21
CA MET A 54 -3.11 4.90 0.55
C MET A 54 -4.61 5.14 0.76
N ASP A 55 -5.42 4.98 -0.28
CA ASP A 55 -6.89 5.10 -0.19
C ASP A 55 -7.45 4.17 0.91
N LYS A 56 -6.98 2.92 0.96
CA LYS A 56 -7.39 1.96 2.00
C LYS A 56 -6.93 2.33 3.40
N LEU A 57 -5.80 3.01 3.55
CA LEU A 57 -5.35 3.48 4.86
C LEU A 57 -6.22 4.63 5.34
N GLU A 58 -6.56 5.57 4.45
CA GLU A 58 -7.48 6.67 4.76
C GLU A 58 -8.87 6.14 5.15
N ASP A 59 -9.40 5.14 4.44
CA ASP A 59 -10.65 4.48 4.80
C ASP A 59 -10.62 3.87 6.21
N LEU A 60 -9.49 3.29 6.62
CA LEU A 60 -9.33 2.71 7.97
C LEU A 60 -9.33 3.79 9.06
N GLU A 61 -8.69 4.93 8.79
CA GLU A 61 -8.71 6.09 9.70
C GLU A 61 -10.13 6.65 9.84
N LEU A 62 -10.85 6.80 8.72
CA LEU A 62 -12.24 7.25 8.72
C LEU A 62 -13.16 6.27 9.48
N LEU A 63 -12.96 4.97 9.29
CA LEU A 63 -13.68 3.92 9.99
C LEU A 63 -13.41 3.96 11.50
N ALA A 64 -12.19 4.29 11.93
CA ALA A 64 -11.88 4.45 13.35
C ALA A 64 -12.68 5.60 13.97
N ILE A 65 -12.75 6.75 13.30
CA ILE A 65 -13.55 7.90 13.73
C ILE A 65 -15.04 7.55 13.76
N ALA A 66 -15.55 6.89 12.72
CA ALA A 66 -16.94 6.48 12.65
C ALA A 66 -17.32 5.53 13.81
N LYS A 67 -16.42 4.62 14.17
CA LYS A 67 -16.60 3.71 15.31
C LYS A 67 -16.59 4.43 16.66
N GLU A 68 -15.70 5.39 16.84
CA GLU A 68 -15.64 6.20 18.06
C GLU A 68 -16.95 6.97 18.28
N ARG A 69 -17.48 7.57 17.21
CA ARG A 69 -18.71 8.36 17.26
C ARG A 69 -20.00 7.55 17.26
N LEU A 70 -19.93 6.24 16.99
CA LEU A 70 -21.13 5.39 16.94
C LEU A 70 -21.86 5.33 18.30
N SER A 71 -21.15 5.53 19.40
CA SER A 71 -21.71 5.57 20.75
C SER A 71 -22.15 6.96 21.23
N GLU A 72 -21.97 8.01 20.42
CA GLU A 72 -22.38 9.37 20.77
C GLU A 72 -23.90 9.57 20.54
N ASP A 73 -24.50 10.49 21.29
CA ASP A 73 -25.91 10.85 21.10
C ASP A 73 -26.11 11.51 19.73
N SER A 74 -26.99 10.95 18.90
CA SER A 74 -27.31 11.52 17.59
C SER A 74 -28.30 12.67 17.71
N VAL A 75 -28.05 13.76 16.99
CA VAL A 75 -29.00 14.87 16.84
C VAL A 75 -29.70 14.75 15.48
N SER A 76 -31.03 14.71 15.50
CA SER A 76 -31.83 14.74 14.26
C SER A 76 -31.79 16.15 13.66
N VAL A 77 -31.39 16.24 12.40
CA VAL A 77 -31.38 17.49 11.61
C VAL A 77 -32.07 17.25 10.28
N ASN A 78 -32.69 18.30 9.72
CA ASN A 78 -33.28 18.29 8.39
C ASN A 78 -32.38 19.09 7.45
N ILE A 79 -32.12 18.54 6.25
CA ILE A 79 -31.24 19.19 5.28
C ILE A 79 -31.85 20.45 4.68
N ASP A 80 -33.18 20.55 4.64
CA ASP A 80 -33.90 21.71 4.11
C ASP A 80 -33.89 22.91 5.08
N ASP A 81 -33.44 22.71 6.32
CA ASP A 81 -33.38 23.72 7.39
C ASP A 81 -31.95 24.30 7.60
N LEU A 82 -30.99 23.94 6.75
CA LEU A 82 -29.58 24.40 6.73
C LEU A 82 -29.35 25.52 5.71
#